data_AF-A0A959V0X5-F1
#
_entry.id   AF-A0A959V0X5-F1
#
_cell.length_a   1.000
_cell.length_b   1.000
_cell.length_c   1.000
_cell.angle_alpha   90.00
_cell.angle_beta   90.00
_cell.angle_gamma   90.00
#
_symmetry.space_group_name_H-M   'P 1'
#
loop_
_entity.id
_entity.type
_entity.pdbx_description
1 polymer ?
#
loop_
_entity_poly.entity_id
_entity_poly.type
_entity_poly.pdbx_seq_one_letter_code
_entity_poly.pdbx_strand_id
1 'polypeptide(L)'
;TNWDQSPDALGRYELDHFNNWAQVCVTLERNPNLTVVVDTTCTPYVDCLGDIYGSAQLDCMGDCGGTRLIGDLDLDGQQDLVDVNQYVTGIIGNDITPMPCTDIDADGEITVSDAAYMAFCNYWNTYNHVPDSNAVHDHCNFPFIEIVNPFDSVTFTIGDVDYGSGYLDVHIKNPNKKLVGYELVLSGVQITGVDNLYDPVNYPITPAFEFGGGHLIGLSDVDSLIGKNTAFTPLCRVHFINPQSLICIDEVVDVVNENYMNSTTFLQDPCVTVTGLTEEAMALGVRVFPNPFRDETVLVYPQEFGTRVDVELLDLQGRVLRFLPGTPEGRVRIARGELSGGTYFYRLAGALRLTGRVVIE
;
A
#
# COMPACT_ATOMS: atom_id res chain seq x y z
N THR A 1 9.45 -36.98 25.65
CA THR A 1 8.16 -37.69 25.69
C THR A 1 7.64 -37.72 24.27
N ASN A 2 7.34 -38.92 23.77
CA ASN A 2 7.04 -39.19 22.37
C ASN A 2 5.54 -39.00 22.08
N TRP A 3 5.09 -37.76 22.17
CA TRP A 3 3.67 -37.39 22.07
C TRP A 3 3.11 -37.54 20.64
N ASP A 4 3.99 -37.46 19.64
CA ASP A 4 3.73 -37.59 18.21
C ASP A 4 4.03 -39.01 17.67
N GLN A 5 4.36 -39.96 18.56
CA GLN A 5 4.74 -41.35 18.22
C GLN A 5 5.94 -41.45 17.26
N SER A 6 6.74 -40.39 17.16
CA SER A 6 7.98 -40.34 16.41
C SER A 6 8.97 -41.42 16.87
N PRO A 7 9.78 -41.97 15.96
CA PRO A 7 10.82 -42.91 16.32
C PRO A 7 11.92 -42.22 17.15
N ASP A 8 12.61 -43.01 17.98
CA ASP A 8 13.82 -42.52 18.65
C ASP A 8 14.92 -42.12 17.63
N ALA A 9 16.00 -41.51 18.12
CA ALA A 9 17.13 -41.07 17.28
C ALA A 9 17.82 -42.22 16.49
N LEU A 10 17.44 -43.49 16.74
CA LEU A 10 17.91 -44.68 16.04
C LEU A 10 16.82 -45.31 15.15
N GLY A 11 15.67 -44.67 14.97
CA GLY A 11 14.57 -45.13 14.13
C GLY A 11 13.65 -46.15 14.80
N ARG A 12 13.68 -46.31 16.13
CA ARG A 12 12.87 -47.31 16.85
C ARG A 12 11.60 -46.67 17.39
N TYR A 13 10.48 -47.30 17.11
CA TYR A 13 9.17 -46.89 17.61
C TYR A 13 8.90 -47.54 18.97
N GLU A 14 8.26 -46.80 19.87
CA GLU A 14 7.72 -47.35 21.11
C GLU A 14 6.61 -48.36 20.78
N LEU A 15 6.50 -49.42 21.59
CA LEU A 15 5.49 -50.46 21.39
C LEU A 15 4.18 -50.19 22.15
N ASP A 16 4.23 -49.26 23.09
CA ASP A 16 3.12 -48.85 23.95
C ASP A 16 3.25 -47.34 24.23
N HIS A 17 2.16 -46.61 24.01
CA HIS A 17 2.07 -45.16 24.16
C HIS A 17 1.08 -44.76 25.27
N PHE A 18 0.54 -45.72 26.03
CA PHE A 18 -0.53 -45.48 27.00
C PHE A 18 -0.12 -44.57 28.17
N ASN A 19 1.18 -44.40 28.41
CA ASN A 19 1.75 -43.52 29.43
C ASN A 19 2.37 -42.23 28.88
N ASN A 20 2.21 -41.94 27.58
CA ASN A 20 2.79 -40.75 26.96
C ASN A 20 1.94 -39.49 27.16
N TRP A 21 0.70 -39.62 27.63
CA TRP A 21 -0.22 -38.51 27.91
C TRP A 21 -0.66 -38.51 29.37
N ALA A 22 -0.97 -37.32 29.88
CA ALA A 22 -1.63 -37.11 31.16
C ALA A 22 -2.55 -35.89 31.04
N GLN A 23 -3.77 -36.00 31.53
CA GLN A 23 -4.72 -34.88 31.58
C GLN A 23 -4.92 -34.45 33.03
N VAL A 24 -4.85 -33.14 33.26
CA VAL A 24 -5.19 -32.53 34.54
C VAL A 24 -6.21 -31.45 34.26
N CYS A 25 -7.34 -31.51 34.95
CA CYS A 25 -8.38 -30.49 34.84
C CYS A 25 -8.29 -29.57 36.04
N VAL A 26 -8.28 -28.27 35.77
CA VAL A 26 -8.19 -27.25 36.81
C VAL A 26 -9.34 -26.26 36.63
N THR A 27 -9.99 -25.92 37.74
CA THR A 27 -10.94 -24.81 37.80
C THR A 27 -10.21 -23.61 38.40
N LEU A 28 -10.21 -22.51 37.67
CA LEU A 28 -9.68 -21.22 38.11
C LEU A 28 -10.85 -20.36 38.60
N GLU A 29 -10.93 -20.11 39.90
CA GLU A 29 -11.95 -19.24 40.47
C GLU A 29 -11.32 -17.94 40.94
N ARG A 30 -12.06 -16.84 40.80
CA ARG A 30 -11.64 -15.52 41.27
C ARG A 30 -12.76 -14.87 42.07
N ASN A 31 -13.02 -15.39 43.28
CA ASN A 31 -14.00 -14.80 44.19
C ASN A 31 -13.77 -15.25 45.66
N PRO A 32 -13.22 -14.43 46.58
CA PRO A 32 -12.61 -13.09 46.44
C PRO A 32 -11.11 -13.10 46.09
N ASN A 33 -10.46 -14.27 46.04
CA ASN A 33 -9.05 -14.44 45.67
C ASN A 33 -8.93 -15.38 44.47
N LEU A 34 -7.77 -15.38 43.79
CA LEU A 34 -7.46 -16.39 42.78
C LEU A 34 -7.23 -17.74 43.47
N THR A 35 -8.08 -18.72 43.20
CA THR A 35 -7.93 -20.11 43.66
C THR A 35 -7.86 -21.05 42.48
N VAL A 36 -7.00 -22.07 42.59
CA VAL A 36 -6.86 -23.14 41.61
C VAL A 36 -7.31 -24.43 42.28
N VAL A 37 -8.35 -25.06 41.75
CA VAL A 37 -8.87 -26.34 42.24
C VAL A 37 -8.60 -27.38 41.17
N VAL A 38 -7.88 -28.44 41.53
CA VAL A 38 -7.68 -29.60 40.65
C VAL A 38 -8.93 -30.48 40.72
N ASP A 39 -9.57 -30.68 39.57
CA ASP A 39 -10.65 -31.63 39.41
C ASP A 39 -10.07 -33.03 39.16
N THR A 40 -10.42 -33.97 40.04
CA THR A 40 -9.94 -35.36 39.98
C THR A 40 -10.80 -36.25 39.07
N THR A 41 -11.89 -35.72 38.51
CA THR A 41 -12.86 -36.45 37.70
C THR A 41 -13.26 -35.67 36.46
N CYS A 42 -12.32 -35.49 35.52
CA CYS A 42 -12.66 -34.94 34.23
C CYS A 42 -12.72 -36.00 33.12
N THR A 43 -13.60 -35.75 32.15
CA THR A 43 -13.73 -36.58 30.96
C THR A 43 -12.44 -36.53 30.14
N PRO A 44 -12.06 -37.66 29.51
CA PRO A 44 -10.89 -37.69 28.64
C PRO A 44 -11.01 -36.63 27.54
N TYR A 45 -9.91 -35.96 27.21
CA TYR A 45 -9.83 -35.14 26.00
C TYR A 45 -10.09 -36.03 24.79
N VAL A 46 -10.94 -35.57 23.89
CA VAL A 46 -11.25 -36.22 22.63
C VAL A 46 -10.95 -35.20 21.55
N ASP A 47 -10.12 -35.59 20.59
CA ASP A 47 -9.75 -34.72 19.48
C ASP A 47 -10.90 -34.57 18.47
N CYS A 48 -10.70 -33.80 17.40
CA CYS A 48 -11.77 -33.56 16.45
C CYS A 48 -12.15 -34.78 15.59
N LEU A 49 -11.33 -35.85 15.57
CA LEU A 49 -11.66 -37.12 14.89
C LEU A 49 -12.45 -38.07 15.79
N GLY A 50 -12.61 -37.73 17.08
CA GLY A 50 -13.25 -38.59 18.05
C GLY A 50 -12.28 -39.51 18.78
N ASP A 51 -10.97 -39.33 18.60
CA ASP A 51 -9.95 -40.16 19.23
C ASP A 51 -9.63 -39.63 20.64
N ILE A 52 -9.75 -40.52 21.62
CA ILE A 52 -9.44 -40.22 23.02
C ILE A 52 -7.92 -39.99 23.13
N TYR A 53 -7.54 -38.79 23.59
CA TYR A 53 -6.16 -38.28 23.62
C TYR A 53 -5.47 -38.21 22.26
N GLY A 54 -6.24 -38.14 21.17
CA GLY A 54 -5.70 -37.88 19.85
C GLY A 54 -5.15 -36.45 19.72
N SER A 55 -4.42 -36.20 18.63
CA SER A 55 -3.76 -34.92 18.36
C SER A 55 -4.38 -34.18 17.17
N ALA A 56 -5.45 -34.71 16.56
CA ALA A 56 -6.06 -34.05 15.42
C ALA A 56 -6.69 -32.71 15.83
N GLN A 57 -6.33 -31.67 15.09
CA GLN A 57 -6.86 -30.32 15.28
C GLN A 57 -7.62 -29.90 14.02
N LEU A 58 -8.56 -28.97 14.19
CA LEU A 58 -9.19 -28.32 13.05
C LEU A 58 -8.16 -27.44 12.37
N ASP A 59 -8.08 -27.50 11.04
CA ASP A 59 -7.38 -26.50 10.27
C ASP A 59 -8.19 -25.19 10.20
N CYS A 60 -7.63 -24.18 9.53
CA CYS A 60 -8.30 -22.89 9.41
C CYS A 60 -9.63 -22.93 8.64
N MET A 61 -9.90 -23.94 7.82
CA MET A 61 -11.21 -24.13 7.17
C MET A 61 -12.21 -24.90 8.04
N GLY A 62 -11.80 -25.38 9.21
CA GLY A 62 -12.60 -26.22 10.08
C GLY A 62 -12.58 -27.70 9.69
N ASP A 63 -11.63 -28.12 8.86
CA ASP A 63 -11.44 -29.53 8.52
C ASP A 63 -10.54 -30.20 9.57
N CYS A 64 -11.05 -31.26 10.20
CA CYS A 64 -10.29 -31.98 11.21
C CYS A 64 -9.13 -32.78 10.62
N GLY A 65 -7.91 -32.55 11.12
CA GLY A 65 -6.69 -33.11 10.55
C GLY A 65 -6.37 -32.53 9.16
N GLY A 66 -6.96 -31.38 8.82
CA GLY A 66 -6.67 -30.66 7.59
C GLY A 66 -5.24 -30.11 7.60
N THR A 67 -4.74 -29.78 6.40
CA THR A 67 -3.37 -29.31 6.20
C THR A 67 -3.31 -27.83 5.87
N ARG A 68 -4.45 -27.12 5.84
CA ARG A 68 -4.45 -25.70 5.49
C ARG A 68 -3.87 -24.87 6.63
N LEU A 69 -2.93 -24.01 6.30
CA LEU A 69 -2.36 -23.03 7.20
C LEU A 69 -2.91 -21.66 6.86
N ILE A 70 -3.14 -20.84 7.89
CA ILE A 70 -3.51 -19.43 7.67
C ILE A 70 -2.32 -18.74 7.01
N GLY A 71 -2.52 -17.93 5.98
CA GLY A 71 -1.41 -17.25 5.31
C GLY A 71 -0.71 -18.07 4.22
N ASP A 72 -0.91 -19.39 4.15
CA ASP A 72 -0.40 -20.25 3.05
C ASP A 72 -1.38 -20.19 1.88
N LEU A 73 -1.08 -19.34 0.89
CA LEU A 73 -1.97 -19.06 -0.23
C LEU A 73 -1.80 -20.07 -1.38
N ASP A 74 -0.63 -20.67 -1.52
CA ASP A 74 -0.33 -21.62 -2.59
C ASP A 74 -0.48 -23.09 -2.22
N LEU A 75 -0.74 -23.34 -0.93
CA LEU A 75 -1.05 -24.64 -0.32
C LEU A 75 0.12 -25.62 -0.39
N ASP A 76 1.35 -25.12 -0.36
CA ASP A 76 2.56 -25.96 -0.30
C ASP A 76 2.93 -26.39 1.13
N GLY A 77 2.21 -25.88 2.14
CA GLY A 77 2.42 -26.16 3.55
C GLY A 77 3.56 -25.38 4.18
N GLN A 78 4.07 -24.35 3.50
CA GLN A 78 4.99 -23.34 4.01
C GLN A 78 4.27 -22.00 4.13
N GLN A 79 4.80 -21.13 4.99
CA GLN A 79 4.35 -19.75 5.11
C GLN A 79 5.60 -18.89 4.88
N ASP A 80 5.85 -18.48 3.64
CA ASP A 80 7.12 -17.93 3.19
C ASP A 80 7.00 -16.67 2.31
N LEU A 81 8.09 -16.25 1.68
CA LEU A 81 8.12 -15.05 0.84
C LEU A 81 7.22 -15.17 -0.40
N VAL A 82 6.93 -16.37 -0.89
CA VAL A 82 5.99 -16.59 -1.99
C VAL A 82 4.59 -16.14 -1.56
N ASP A 83 4.15 -16.50 -0.35
CA ASP A 83 2.87 -16.07 0.21
C ASP A 83 2.80 -14.55 0.37
N VAL A 84 3.87 -13.92 0.88
CA VAL A 84 3.95 -12.45 0.99
C VAL A 84 3.68 -11.78 -0.37
N ASN A 85 4.32 -12.28 -1.43
CA ASN A 85 4.12 -11.74 -2.78
C ASN A 85 2.71 -12.03 -3.31
N GLN A 86 2.13 -13.18 -2.98
CA GLN A 86 0.75 -13.50 -3.33
C GLN A 86 -0.26 -12.60 -2.61
N TYR A 87 -0.05 -12.27 -1.33
CA TYR A 87 -0.85 -11.26 -0.64
C TYR A 87 -0.74 -9.91 -1.35
N VAL A 88 0.48 -9.38 -1.54
CA VAL A 88 0.68 -8.06 -2.17
C VAL A 88 0.04 -8.00 -3.56
N THR A 89 0.23 -9.01 -4.39
CA THR A 89 -0.35 -9.03 -5.75
C THR A 89 -1.85 -9.27 -5.73
N GLY A 90 -2.36 -10.10 -4.81
CA GLY A 90 -3.77 -10.39 -4.66
C GLY A 90 -4.58 -9.23 -4.07
N ILE A 91 -4.00 -8.43 -3.17
CA ILE A 91 -4.60 -7.19 -2.68
C ILE A 91 -4.75 -6.19 -3.85
N ILE A 92 -3.66 -5.96 -4.60
CA ILE A 92 -3.67 -5.05 -5.77
C ILE A 92 -4.64 -5.53 -6.87
N GLY A 93 -4.74 -6.85 -7.09
CA GLY A 93 -5.65 -7.46 -8.07
C GLY A 93 -7.09 -7.59 -7.57
N ASN A 94 -7.34 -7.39 -6.27
CA ASN A 94 -8.58 -7.77 -5.59
C ASN A 94 -8.98 -9.25 -5.86
N ASP A 95 -7.97 -10.14 -5.84
CA ASP A 95 -8.06 -11.56 -6.16
C ASP A 95 -8.13 -12.47 -4.91
N ILE A 96 -8.06 -11.88 -3.71
CA ILE A 96 -8.16 -12.60 -2.43
C ILE A 96 -9.44 -12.20 -1.73
N THR A 97 -10.19 -13.19 -1.25
CA THR A 97 -11.38 -12.96 -0.43
C THR A 97 -11.06 -13.20 1.04
N PRO A 98 -11.54 -12.35 1.97
CA PRO A 98 -11.43 -12.59 3.40
C PRO A 98 -12.10 -13.91 3.80
N MET A 99 -11.31 -14.82 4.36
CA MET A 99 -11.72 -16.13 4.87
C MET A 99 -10.82 -16.52 6.04
N PRO A 100 -11.21 -17.44 6.92
CA PRO A 100 -10.40 -17.82 8.07
C PRO A 100 -8.95 -18.27 7.79
N CYS A 101 -8.64 -18.71 6.57
CA CYS A 101 -7.26 -19.06 6.17
C CYS A 101 -6.50 -17.92 5.47
N THR A 102 -7.18 -16.89 5.01
CA THR A 102 -6.59 -15.80 4.21
C THR A 102 -6.60 -14.46 4.94
N ASP A 103 -7.47 -14.30 5.92
CA ASP A 103 -7.52 -13.14 6.80
C ASP A 103 -6.65 -13.45 8.03
N ILE A 104 -5.42 -12.93 8.03
CA ILE A 104 -4.37 -13.26 9.00
C ILE A 104 -4.63 -12.57 10.33
N ASP A 105 -5.20 -11.36 10.34
CA ASP A 105 -5.46 -10.59 11.57
C ASP A 105 -6.93 -10.56 12.01
N ALA A 106 -7.77 -11.34 11.30
CA ALA A 106 -9.15 -11.64 11.62
C ALA A 106 -10.04 -10.38 11.72
N ASP A 107 -9.75 -9.37 10.91
CA ASP A 107 -10.49 -8.10 10.85
C ASP A 107 -11.64 -8.12 9.83
N GLY A 108 -11.66 -9.13 8.95
CA GLY A 108 -12.66 -9.32 7.91
C GLY A 108 -12.33 -8.66 6.57
N GLU A 109 -11.15 -8.06 6.42
CA GLU A 109 -10.63 -7.45 5.21
C GLU A 109 -9.34 -8.18 4.75
N ILE A 110 -8.80 -7.82 3.58
CA ILE A 110 -7.48 -8.30 3.13
C ILE A 110 -6.66 -7.09 2.72
N THR A 111 -5.67 -6.73 3.54
CA THR A 111 -4.92 -5.48 3.40
C THR A 111 -3.41 -5.71 3.53
N VAL A 112 -2.62 -4.63 3.41
CA VAL A 112 -1.18 -4.67 3.69
C VAL A 112 -0.84 -5.19 5.10
N SER A 113 -1.78 -5.19 6.06
CA SER A 113 -1.58 -5.78 7.38
C SER A 113 -1.39 -7.30 7.32
N ASP A 114 -2.22 -8.02 6.55
CA ASP A 114 -2.03 -9.45 6.31
C ASP A 114 -0.65 -9.74 5.70
N ALA A 115 -0.33 -9.00 4.64
CA ALA A 115 0.94 -9.12 3.96
C ALA A 115 2.13 -8.83 4.90
N ALA A 116 1.99 -7.86 5.81
CA ALA A 116 3.00 -7.51 6.80
C ALA A 116 3.17 -8.61 7.85
N TYR A 117 2.10 -9.21 8.37
CA TYR A 117 2.20 -10.34 9.29
C TYR A 117 2.83 -11.56 8.62
N MET A 118 2.52 -11.80 7.35
CA MET A 118 3.19 -12.86 6.58
C MET A 118 4.68 -12.52 6.38
N ALA A 119 5.04 -11.28 6.06
CA ALA A 119 6.43 -10.85 5.96
C ALA A 119 7.18 -11.00 7.29
N PHE A 120 6.52 -10.70 8.41
CA PHE A 120 7.05 -10.90 9.76
C PHE A 120 7.37 -12.38 10.01
N CYS A 121 6.41 -13.26 9.79
CA CYS A 121 6.58 -14.70 9.94
C CYS A 121 7.77 -15.22 9.09
N ASN A 122 7.83 -14.86 7.80
CA ASN A 122 8.90 -15.26 6.90
C ASN A 122 10.29 -14.77 7.36
N TYR A 123 10.39 -13.51 7.81
CA TYR A 123 11.65 -12.96 8.29
C TYR A 123 12.23 -13.77 9.45
N TRP A 124 11.40 -14.13 10.44
CA TRP A 124 11.83 -14.90 11.60
C TRP A 124 12.17 -16.36 11.26
N ASN A 125 11.41 -16.99 10.35
CA ASN A 125 11.72 -18.32 9.83
C ASN A 125 13.12 -18.37 9.18
N THR A 126 13.53 -17.30 8.50
CA THR A 126 14.83 -17.25 7.80
C THR A 126 15.99 -16.85 8.71
N TYR A 127 15.82 -15.87 9.60
CA TYR A 127 16.93 -15.18 10.27
C TYR A 127 17.16 -15.54 11.74
N ASN A 128 16.27 -16.29 12.42
CA ASN A 128 16.44 -16.53 13.86
C ASN A 128 16.16 -17.96 14.36
N HIS A 129 16.51 -18.98 13.57
CA HIS A 129 16.72 -20.31 14.12
C HIS A 129 17.99 -20.34 14.98
N VAL A 130 17.89 -19.98 16.26
CA VAL A 130 18.93 -20.34 17.22
C VAL A 130 18.96 -21.88 17.30
N PRO A 131 20.10 -22.56 17.07
CA PRO A 131 20.15 -24.02 16.98
C PRO A 131 19.81 -24.76 18.28
N ASP A 132 19.57 -24.05 19.39
CA ASP A 132 19.40 -24.64 20.73
C ASP A 132 18.04 -24.39 21.38
N SER A 133 17.19 -23.54 20.80
CA SER A 133 15.92 -23.26 21.41
C SER A 133 14.81 -24.09 20.76
N ASN A 134 14.31 -25.06 21.51
CA ASN A 134 12.91 -25.51 21.44
C ASN A 134 11.94 -24.35 21.78
N ALA A 135 12.27 -23.10 21.42
CA ALA A 135 11.45 -21.95 21.64
C ALA A 135 10.31 -22.03 20.65
N VAL A 136 9.14 -22.34 21.18
CA VAL A 136 7.86 -21.99 20.60
C VAL A 136 7.91 -20.48 20.30
N HIS A 137 8.08 -20.13 19.04
CA HIS A 137 7.96 -18.75 18.56
C HIS A 137 6.56 -18.62 17.94
N ASP A 138 5.79 -17.62 18.39
CA ASP A 138 4.40 -17.41 17.97
C ASP A 138 4.26 -16.54 16.70
N HIS A 139 5.37 -16.28 16.00
CA HIS A 139 5.43 -15.30 14.92
C HIS A 139 4.64 -15.70 13.66
N CYS A 140 4.36 -17.01 13.52
CA CYS A 140 3.49 -17.58 12.50
C CYS A 140 2.25 -18.24 13.13
N ASN A 141 1.97 -17.97 14.41
CA ASN A 141 0.81 -18.52 15.12
C ASN A 141 -0.41 -17.63 14.87
N PHE A 142 -0.96 -17.78 13.67
CA PHE A 142 -2.12 -17.05 13.20
C PHE A 142 -3.44 -17.73 13.66
N PRO A 143 -4.57 -17.01 13.68
CA PRO A 143 -4.69 -15.60 13.32
C PRO A 143 -4.18 -14.69 14.43
N PHE A 144 -3.64 -13.54 14.04
CA PHE A 144 -3.52 -12.42 14.96
C PHE A 144 -4.88 -11.78 15.19
N ILE A 145 -4.96 -10.93 16.19
CA ILE A 145 -6.12 -10.06 16.38
C ILE A 145 -5.63 -8.68 15.97
N GLU A 146 -6.33 -8.04 15.04
CA GLU A 146 -6.06 -6.65 14.66
C GLU A 146 -5.97 -5.76 15.91
N ILE A 147 -4.91 -4.96 15.97
CA ILE A 147 -4.72 -3.96 17.04
C ILE A 147 -4.46 -2.61 16.38
N VAL A 148 -5.49 -1.77 16.37
CA VAL A 148 -5.34 -0.36 16.05
C VAL A 148 -4.73 0.39 17.23
N ASN A 149 -3.61 1.08 17.02
CA ASN A 149 -2.98 1.91 18.04
C ASN A 149 -3.51 3.37 17.97
N PRO A 150 -4.37 3.79 18.91
CA PRO A 150 -4.97 5.14 18.88
C PRO A 150 -3.97 6.26 19.25
N PHE A 151 -2.75 5.91 19.68
CA PHE A 151 -1.68 6.87 20.01
C PHE A 151 -0.64 6.99 18.89
N ASP A 152 -0.85 6.30 17.79
CA ASP A 152 -0.01 6.34 16.61
C ASP A 152 -0.77 6.99 15.46
N SER A 153 -0.32 8.17 15.04
CA SER A 153 -0.94 8.93 13.97
C SER A 153 -0.03 9.00 12.75
N VAL A 154 -0.60 8.69 11.58
CA VAL A 154 0.08 8.82 10.30
C VAL A 154 -0.75 9.72 9.40
N THR A 155 -0.12 10.71 8.79
CA THR A 155 -0.80 11.66 7.90
C THR A 155 -0.17 11.65 6.53
N PHE A 156 -1.00 11.56 5.50
CA PHE A 156 -0.57 11.67 4.10
C PHE A 156 -1.05 12.98 3.48
N THR A 157 -0.28 13.46 2.51
CA THR A 157 -0.62 14.63 1.69
C THR A 157 -0.02 14.48 0.29
N ILE A 158 -0.59 15.19 -0.68
CA ILE A 158 0.05 15.32 -2.00
C ILE A 158 1.11 16.41 -1.90
N GLY A 159 2.34 16.05 -2.26
CA GLY A 159 3.51 16.93 -2.33
C GLY A 159 3.66 17.58 -3.69
N ASP A 160 4.78 17.32 -4.35
CA ASP A 160 5.08 17.88 -5.68
C ASP A 160 4.23 17.22 -6.77
N VAL A 161 3.86 17.99 -7.80
CA VAL A 161 3.01 17.49 -8.90
C VAL A 161 3.47 18.09 -10.22
N ASP A 162 3.76 17.22 -11.19
CA ASP A 162 4.11 17.60 -12.55
C ASP A 162 3.21 16.87 -13.56
N TYR A 163 2.19 17.58 -14.03
CA TYR A 163 1.27 17.07 -15.06
C TYR A 163 1.91 16.88 -16.43
N GLY A 164 3.04 17.55 -16.70
CA GLY A 164 3.75 17.46 -17.98
C GLY A 164 4.58 16.18 -18.06
N SER A 165 5.28 15.88 -16.97
CA SER A 165 6.03 14.63 -16.80
C SER A 165 5.14 13.46 -16.37
N GLY A 166 3.93 13.73 -15.88
CA GLY A 166 2.94 12.74 -15.48
C GLY A 166 3.27 12.09 -14.14
N TYR A 167 3.63 12.87 -13.12
CA TYR A 167 3.83 12.33 -11.78
C TYR A 167 3.31 13.25 -10.67
N LEU A 168 3.05 12.66 -9.52
CA LEU A 168 2.88 13.33 -8.24
C LEU A 168 3.67 12.61 -7.16
N ASP A 169 4.08 13.33 -6.13
CA ASP A 169 4.76 12.76 -4.97
C ASP A 169 3.76 12.67 -3.81
N VAL A 170 3.68 11.50 -3.17
CA VAL A 170 2.97 11.32 -1.91
C VAL A 170 3.94 11.59 -0.79
N HIS A 171 3.54 12.44 0.16
CA HIS A 171 4.33 12.76 1.35
C HIS A 171 3.66 12.17 2.60
N ILE A 172 4.50 11.77 3.56
CA ILE A 172 4.07 11.15 4.82
C ILE A 172 4.58 11.93 6.03
N LYS A 173 3.81 11.88 7.11
CA LYS A 173 4.20 12.35 8.44
C LYS A 173 3.76 11.33 9.49
N ASN A 174 4.72 10.74 10.19
CA ASN A 174 4.53 9.68 11.19
C ASN A 174 5.36 9.99 12.46
N PRO A 175 4.90 10.90 13.34
CA PRO A 175 5.70 11.37 14.47
C PRO A 175 5.82 10.35 15.62
N ASN A 176 4.87 9.42 15.74
CA ASN A 176 4.75 8.55 16.90
C ASN A 176 5.59 7.25 16.75
N LYS A 177 5.53 6.64 15.56
CA LYS A 177 6.08 5.32 15.26
C LYS A 177 6.72 5.25 13.87
N LYS A 178 7.69 4.38 13.72
CA LYS A 178 8.22 3.91 12.44
C LYS A 178 7.21 2.97 11.80
N LEU A 179 7.29 2.81 10.49
CA LEU A 179 6.31 2.06 9.71
C LEU A 179 6.95 0.93 8.91
N VAL A 180 6.24 -0.18 8.81
CA VAL A 180 6.61 -1.40 8.06
C VAL A 180 6.03 -1.37 6.65
N GLY A 181 4.83 -0.82 6.49
CA GLY A 181 4.13 -0.77 5.22
C GLY A 181 2.95 0.18 5.21
N TYR A 182 2.43 0.46 4.01
CA TYR A 182 1.30 1.34 3.77
C TYR A 182 0.54 0.90 2.51
N GLU A 183 -0.76 1.19 2.49
CA GLU A 183 -1.65 0.93 1.36
C GLU A 183 -2.53 2.15 1.10
N LEU A 184 -2.55 2.61 -0.15
CA LEU A 184 -3.23 3.83 -0.56
C LEU A 184 -4.04 3.60 -1.84
N VAL A 185 -5.17 4.28 -1.95
CA VAL A 185 -5.94 4.37 -3.19
C VAL A 185 -5.98 5.82 -3.63
N LEU A 186 -5.62 6.07 -4.89
CA LEU A 186 -5.70 7.37 -5.54
C LEU A 186 -6.90 7.41 -6.49
N SER A 187 -7.53 8.58 -6.57
CA SER A 187 -8.59 8.86 -7.54
C SER A 187 -8.17 9.94 -8.52
N GLY A 188 -8.77 9.92 -9.72
CA GLY A 188 -8.51 10.91 -10.76
C GLY A 188 -7.23 10.67 -11.57
N VAL A 189 -6.59 9.52 -11.45
CA VAL A 189 -5.39 9.12 -12.20
C VAL A 189 -5.47 7.67 -12.68
N GLN A 190 -4.62 7.33 -13.65
CA GLN A 190 -4.32 5.94 -14.02
C GLN A 190 -2.83 5.69 -13.79
N ILE A 191 -2.48 4.91 -12.77
CA ILE A 191 -1.09 4.67 -12.37
C ILE A 191 -0.36 3.88 -13.45
N THR A 192 0.87 4.30 -13.76
CA THR A 192 1.78 3.59 -14.69
C THR A 192 3.08 3.13 -14.03
N GLY A 193 3.37 3.63 -12.83
CA GLY A 193 4.58 3.32 -12.07
C GLY A 193 4.58 3.97 -10.70
N VAL A 194 5.26 3.37 -9.74
CA VAL A 194 5.49 3.96 -8.42
C VAL A 194 6.96 3.80 -8.04
N ASP A 195 7.66 4.91 -7.81
CA ASP A 195 9.04 4.91 -7.31
C ASP A 195 9.05 5.14 -5.80
N ASN A 196 9.93 4.43 -5.09
CA ASN A 196 10.23 4.73 -3.69
C ASN A 196 11.13 5.97 -3.60
N LEU A 197 10.65 7.02 -2.93
CA LEU A 197 11.42 8.25 -2.68
C LEU A 197 12.08 8.27 -1.31
N TYR A 198 11.75 7.30 -0.45
CA TYR A 198 12.43 7.15 0.84
C TYR A 198 13.87 6.65 0.63
N ASP A 199 14.74 6.88 1.62
CA ASP A 199 16.14 6.46 1.54
C ASP A 199 16.26 4.95 1.34
N PRO A 200 16.78 4.47 0.18
CA PRO A 200 16.87 3.05 -0.14
C PRO A 200 17.86 2.32 0.77
N VAL A 201 18.71 3.02 1.54
CA VAL A 201 19.54 2.37 2.56
C VAL A 201 18.70 1.95 3.77
N ASN A 202 17.64 2.71 4.08
CA ASN A 202 16.83 2.52 5.28
C ASN A 202 15.51 1.78 5.02
N TYR A 203 14.97 1.89 3.80
CA TYR A 203 13.71 1.26 3.41
C TYR A 203 13.74 0.88 1.92
N PRO A 204 14.51 -0.17 1.53
CA PRO A 204 14.77 -0.59 0.14
C PRO A 204 13.59 -1.30 -0.53
N ILE A 205 12.36 -0.80 -0.38
CA ILE A 205 11.19 -1.47 -0.97
C ILE A 205 11.04 -1.17 -2.47
N THR A 206 10.36 -2.07 -3.17
CA THR A 206 9.77 -1.81 -4.49
C THR A 206 8.24 -1.77 -4.34
N PRO A 207 7.60 -0.59 -4.40
CA PRO A 207 6.15 -0.51 -4.26
C PRO A 207 5.41 -1.28 -5.35
N ALA A 208 4.35 -1.99 -4.96
CA ALA A 208 3.41 -2.62 -5.87
C ALA A 208 2.25 -1.67 -6.19
N PHE A 209 1.65 -1.81 -7.37
CA PHE A 209 0.57 -0.93 -7.81
C PHE A 209 -0.31 -1.57 -8.89
N GLU A 210 -1.55 -1.10 -8.98
CA GLU A 210 -2.52 -1.49 -10.01
C GLU A 210 -2.27 -0.66 -11.29
N PHE A 211 -1.80 -1.31 -12.37
CA PHE A 211 -1.58 -0.62 -13.63
C PHE A 211 -2.89 -0.16 -14.26
N GLY A 212 -3.02 1.14 -14.53
CA GLY A 212 -4.24 1.75 -15.07
C GLY A 212 -5.29 2.08 -14.01
N GLY A 213 -5.11 1.61 -12.77
CA GLY A 213 -5.95 1.90 -11.62
C GLY A 213 -5.33 2.92 -10.68
N GLY A 214 -5.78 2.91 -9.43
CA GLY A 214 -5.41 3.90 -8.40
C GLY A 214 -4.74 3.31 -7.16
N HIS A 215 -4.68 1.99 -7.05
CA HIS A 215 -4.24 1.28 -5.85
C HIS A 215 -2.74 1.07 -5.83
N LEU A 216 -2.11 1.29 -4.67
CA LEU A 216 -0.69 1.03 -4.45
C LEU A 216 -0.39 0.56 -3.03
N ILE A 217 0.69 -0.22 -2.90
CA ILE A 217 1.19 -0.78 -1.65
C ILE A 217 2.70 -0.59 -1.59
N GLY A 218 3.19 -0.18 -0.42
CA GLY A 218 4.61 -0.28 -0.09
C GLY A 218 4.78 -1.12 1.16
N LEU A 219 5.53 -2.22 1.08
CA LEU A 219 5.78 -3.13 2.20
C LEU A 219 7.25 -3.52 2.26
N SER A 220 7.82 -3.58 3.47
CA SER A 220 9.12 -4.18 3.69
C SER A 220 9.03 -5.68 4.01
N ASP A 221 9.86 -6.47 3.34
CA ASP A 221 10.05 -7.91 3.52
C ASP A 221 11.40 -8.30 4.18
N VAL A 222 12.22 -7.29 4.53
CA VAL A 222 13.61 -7.45 5.02
C VAL A 222 13.88 -6.73 6.35
N ASP A 223 12.85 -6.59 7.21
CA ASP A 223 12.90 -5.88 8.50
C ASP A 223 13.48 -4.46 8.38
N SER A 224 13.05 -3.73 7.35
CA SER A 224 13.39 -2.32 7.15
C SER A 224 12.20 -1.44 7.47
N LEU A 225 12.45 -0.23 7.97
CA LEU A 225 11.39 0.62 8.51
C LEU A 225 11.51 2.07 8.01
N ILE A 226 10.37 2.66 7.67
CA ILE A 226 10.25 4.10 7.51
C ILE A 226 10.48 4.75 8.88
N GLY A 227 11.46 5.63 8.98
CA GLY A 227 11.80 6.35 10.21
C GLY A 227 10.67 7.28 10.67
N LYS A 228 10.76 7.78 11.91
CA LYS A 228 9.76 8.73 12.44
C LYS A 228 9.95 10.10 11.80
N ASN A 229 8.89 10.67 11.24
CA ASN A 229 8.90 11.99 10.62
C ASN A 229 7.95 12.95 11.34
N THR A 230 8.50 14.05 11.88
CA THR A 230 7.69 15.09 12.56
C THR A 230 7.16 16.16 11.61
N ALA A 231 7.67 16.18 10.38
CA ALA A 231 7.22 17.00 9.26
C ALA A 231 6.98 16.09 8.04
N PHE A 232 6.29 16.61 7.01
CA PHE A 232 6.07 15.86 5.78
C PHE A 232 7.38 15.58 5.05
N THR A 233 7.60 14.31 4.70
CA THR A 233 8.74 13.86 3.90
C THR A 233 8.26 13.08 2.67
N PRO A 234 8.98 13.13 1.55
CA PRO A 234 8.65 12.32 0.37
C PRO A 234 8.63 10.82 0.71
N LEU A 235 7.57 10.13 0.30
CA LEU A 235 7.39 8.69 0.50
C LEU A 235 7.56 7.95 -0.82
N CYS A 236 6.74 8.27 -1.80
CA CYS A 236 6.78 7.67 -3.12
C CYS A 236 6.38 8.67 -4.22
N ARG A 237 6.79 8.37 -5.44
CA ARG A 237 6.40 9.09 -6.66
C ARG A 237 5.45 8.20 -7.45
N VAL A 238 4.25 8.68 -7.69
CA VAL A 238 3.25 8.01 -8.50
C VAL A 238 3.28 8.61 -9.90
N HIS A 239 3.68 7.79 -10.89
CA HIS A 239 3.57 8.13 -12.30
C HIS A 239 2.18 7.78 -12.82
N PHE A 240 1.58 8.67 -13.60
CA PHE A 240 0.22 8.52 -14.08
C PHE A 240 0.01 9.03 -15.50
N ILE A 241 -1.07 8.55 -16.10
CA ILE A 241 -1.64 9.08 -17.34
C ILE A 241 -3.10 9.48 -17.15
N ASN A 242 -3.64 10.21 -18.12
CA ASN A 242 -5.05 10.61 -18.19
C ASN A 242 -5.60 11.22 -16.88
N PRO A 243 -4.92 12.23 -16.28
CA PRO A 243 -5.42 12.82 -15.05
C PRO A 243 -6.76 13.51 -15.27
N GLN A 244 -7.68 13.34 -14.32
CA GLN A 244 -8.96 14.05 -14.26
C GLN A 244 -8.78 15.47 -13.71
N SER A 245 -9.83 16.28 -13.67
CA SER A 245 -9.76 17.66 -13.18
C SER A 245 -9.31 17.79 -11.71
N LEU A 246 -9.53 16.74 -10.93
CA LEU A 246 -9.12 16.61 -9.53
C LEU A 246 -8.44 15.25 -9.34
N ILE A 247 -7.24 15.26 -8.77
CA ILE A 247 -6.51 14.06 -8.36
C ILE A 247 -6.48 14.06 -6.84
N CYS A 248 -6.81 12.94 -6.21
CA CYS A 248 -6.78 12.81 -4.75
C CYS A 248 -6.07 11.53 -4.31
N ILE A 249 -5.51 11.57 -3.10
CA ILE A 249 -5.42 10.36 -2.27
C ILE A 249 -6.83 10.14 -1.75
N ASP A 250 -7.52 9.16 -2.32
CA ASP A 250 -8.94 8.89 -2.06
C ASP A 250 -9.12 8.21 -0.70
N GLU A 251 -8.24 7.26 -0.42
CA GLU A 251 -8.30 6.43 0.77
C GLU A 251 -6.90 6.05 1.25
N VAL A 252 -6.76 5.97 2.57
CA VAL A 252 -5.66 5.25 3.23
C VAL A 252 -6.29 3.95 3.74
N VAL A 253 -6.07 2.86 3.03
CA VAL A 253 -6.69 1.56 3.36
C VAL A 253 -6.13 1.10 4.68
N ASP A 254 -4.80 1.03 4.79
CA ASP A 254 -4.15 0.63 6.03
C ASP A 254 -2.67 1.06 6.12
N VAL A 255 -2.14 1.11 7.34
CA VAL A 255 -0.75 1.44 7.65
C VAL A 255 -0.27 0.65 8.85
N VAL A 256 0.83 -0.08 8.67
CA VAL A 256 1.40 -0.96 9.69
C VAL A 256 2.61 -0.32 10.35
N ASN A 257 2.60 -0.22 11.67
CA ASN A 257 3.75 0.31 12.44
C ASN A 257 4.77 -0.77 12.83
N GLU A 258 5.88 -0.32 13.41
CA GLU A 258 7.01 -1.15 13.90
C GLU A 258 6.64 -2.29 14.88
N ASN A 259 5.44 -2.28 15.45
CA ASN A 259 4.94 -3.30 16.35
C ASN A 259 3.92 -4.23 15.65
N TYR A 260 3.75 -4.12 14.32
CA TYR A 260 2.70 -4.80 13.57
C TYR A 260 1.31 -4.51 14.13
N MET A 261 1.05 -3.22 14.34
CA MET A 261 -0.24 -2.66 14.76
C MET A 261 -0.64 -1.60 13.74
N ASN A 262 -1.92 -1.51 13.44
CA ASN A 262 -2.47 -0.53 12.53
C ASN A 262 -2.39 0.86 13.15
N SER A 263 -1.98 1.86 12.36
CA SER A 263 -1.90 3.25 12.80
C SER A 263 -3.25 3.97 12.57
N THR A 264 -3.54 5.00 13.37
CA THR A 264 -4.64 5.91 13.03
C THR A 264 -4.22 6.81 11.87
N THR A 265 -4.94 6.78 10.76
CA THR A 265 -4.57 7.46 9.51
C THR A 265 -5.35 8.76 9.29
N PHE A 266 -4.72 9.72 8.62
CA PHE A 266 -5.32 11.01 8.30
C PHE A 266 -4.88 11.48 6.91
N LEU A 267 -5.74 12.25 6.27
CA LEU A 267 -5.46 12.95 5.03
C LEU A 267 -5.42 14.45 5.28
N GLN A 268 -4.36 15.11 4.84
CA GLN A 268 -4.24 16.56 4.87
C GLN A 268 -4.02 17.08 3.46
N ASP A 269 -4.85 18.03 3.02
CA ASP A 269 -4.82 18.59 1.66
C ASP A 269 -4.63 17.48 0.58
N PRO A 270 -5.45 16.42 0.59
CA PRO A 270 -5.15 15.19 -0.15
C PRO A 270 -5.41 15.31 -1.65
N CYS A 271 -5.83 16.47 -2.13
CA CYS A 271 -6.28 16.67 -3.49
C CYS A 271 -5.59 17.84 -4.18
N VAL A 272 -5.30 17.67 -5.46
CA VAL A 272 -4.75 18.71 -6.33
C VAL A 272 -5.64 18.88 -7.56
N THR A 273 -5.92 20.14 -7.90
CA THR A 273 -6.66 20.46 -9.13
C THR A 273 -5.68 20.54 -10.29
N VAL A 274 -6.05 19.94 -11.41
CA VAL A 274 -5.28 20.05 -12.65
C VAL A 274 -5.47 21.44 -13.24
N THR A 275 -4.61 22.36 -12.82
CA THR A 275 -4.68 23.76 -13.21
C THR A 275 -3.97 24.00 -14.54
N GLY A 276 -4.73 24.30 -15.60
CA GLY A 276 -4.16 24.88 -16.84
C GLY A 276 -4.56 24.23 -18.15
N LEU A 277 -5.43 23.22 -18.14
CA LEU A 277 -5.91 22.56 -19.35
C LEU A 277 -7.44 22.48 -19.24
N THR A 278 -8.16 23.13 -20.16
CA THR A 278 -9.56 22.77 -20.37
C THR A 278 -9.57 21.31 -20.84
N GLU A 279 -10.52 20.48 -20.40
CA GLU A 279 -10.61 19.08 -20.85
C GLU A 279 -10.58 18.96 -22.39
N GLU A 280 -11.16 19.94 -23.10
CA GLU A 280 -11.05 20.10 -24.56
C GLU A 280 -9.62 20.29 -25.08
N ALA A 281 -8.75 20.98 -24.35
CA ALA A 281 -7.36 21.24 -24.76
C ALA A 281 -6.52 19.97 -24.70
N MET A 282 -6.71 19.14 -23.67
CA MET A 282 -6.03 17.85 -23.54
C MET A 282 -6.53 16.84 -24.56
N ALA A 283 -7.85 16.75 -24.76
CA ALA A 283 -8.44 15.90 -25.78
C ALA A 283 -7.93 16.24 -27.20
N LEU A 284 -7.59 17.51 -27.44
CA LEU A 284 -7.03 18.01 -28.69
C LEU A 284 -5.48 18.08 -28.69
N GLY A 285 -4.78 17.55 -27.69
CA GLY A 285 -3.31 17.51 -27.69
C GLY A 285 -2.60 18.86 -27.52
N VAL A 286 -3.27 19.88 -26.99
CA VAL A 286 -2.72 21.20 -26.71
C VAL A 286 -2.04 21.19 -25.32
N ARG A 287 -0.79 21.68 -25.23
CA ARG A 287 0.02 21.70 -24.00
C ARG A 287 0.78 23.02 -23.85
N VAL A 288 0.92 23.54 -22.64
CA VAL A 288 1.77 24.72 -22.34
C VAL A 288 2.74 24.35 -21.24
N PHE A 289 4.04 24.45 -21.49
CA PHE A 289 5.06 24.09 -20.51
C PHE A 289 6.38 24.90 -20.66
N PRO A 290 7.01 25.33 -19.55
CA PRO A 290 6.50 25.28 -18.16
C PRO A 290 5.29 26.20 -17.91
N ASN A 291 4.42 25.87 -16.96
CA ASN A 291 3.28 26.71 -16.58
C ASN A 291 2.87 26.42 -15.11
N PRO A 292 3.12 27.32 -14.13
CA PRO A 292 3.64 28.68 -14.28
C PRO A 292 5.06 28.75 -14.85
N PHE A 293 5.44 29.89 -15.42
CA PHE A 293 6.80 30.11 -15.93
C PHE A 293 7.42 31.41 -15.46
N ARG A 294 8.76 31.42 -15.31
CA ARG A 294 9.54 32.59 -14.91
C ARG A 294 9.99 33.47 -16.06
N ASP A 295 10.57 32.86 -17.10
CA ASP A 295 11.20 33.58 -18.22
C ASP A 295 10.53 33.29 -19.56
N GLU A 296 10.23 32.02 -19.85
CA GLU A 296 9.51 31.61 -21.06
C GLU A 296 8.74 30.30 -20.87
N THR A 297 7.73 30.09 -21.72
CA THR A 297 6.99 28.83 -21.87
C THR A 297 6.82 28.47 -23.34
N VAL A 298 6.49 27.22 -23.63
CA VAL A 298 6.19 26.73 -24.98
C VAL A 298 4.77 26.20 -25.02
N LEU A 299 3.97 26.75 -25.91
CA LEU A 299 2.64 26.25 -26.28
C LEU A 299 2.79 25.30 -27.48
N VAL A 300 2.35 24.06 -27.30
CA VAL A 300 2.32 22.99 -28.30
C VAL A 300 0.86 22.67 -28.63
N TYR A 301 0.54 22.48 -29.90
CA TYR A 301 -0.80 22.13 -30.38
C TYR A 301 -0.71 21.30 -31.67
N PRO A 302 -1.71 20.47 -31.99
CA PRO A 302 -1.71 19.72 -33.23
C PRO A 302 -1.81 20.68 -34.43
N GLN A 303 -0.99 20.42 -35.45
CA GLN A 303 -0.95 21.21 -36.67
C GLN A 303 -1.26 20.30 -37.87
N GLU A 304 -2.36 20.60 -38.57
CA GLU A 304 -2.70 19.89 -39.81
C GLU A 304 -2.00 20.55 -41.01
N PHE A 305 -1.56 19.71 -41.96
CA PHE A 305 -0.88 20.19 -43.16
C PHE A 305 -1.78 21.15 -43.97
N GLY A 306 -1.25 22.33 -44.29
CA GLY A 306 -1.97 23.36 -45.05
C GLY A 306 -2.92 24.23 -44.23
N THR A 307 -3.02 24.01 -42.91
CA THR A 307 -3.79 24.89 -42.01
C THR A 307 -2.89 25.91 -41.33
N ARG A 308 -3.48 26.92 -40.69
CA ARG A 308 -2.78 27.91 -39.87
C ARG A 308 -3.53 28.08 -38.55
N VAL A 309 -2.77 28.08 -37.45
CA VAL A 309 -3.27 28.35 -36.10
C VAL A 309 -2.37 29.40 -35.49
N ASP A 310 -2.86 30.62 -35.36
CA ASP A 310 -2.15 31.71 -34.69
C ASP A 310 -2.50 31.72 -33.19
N VAL A 311 -1.60 32.27 -32.37
CA VAL A 311 -1.73 32.32 -30.92
C VAL A 311 -1.87 33.77 -30.48
N GLU A 312 -2.93 34.07 -29.75
CA GLU A 312 -3.14 35.38 -29.11
C GLU A 312 -2.99 35.24 -27.61
N LEU A 313 -2.15 36.08 -26.99
CA LEU A 313 -2.02 36.17 -25.54
C LEU A 313 -2.88 37.33 -25.04
N LEU A 314 -3.74 37.09 -24.05
CA LEU A 314 -4.75 38.01 -23.55
C LEU A 314 -4.60 38.25 -22.04
N ASP A 315 -4.99 39.44 -21.59
CA ASP A 315 -5.17 39.74 -20.16
C ASP A 315 -6.53 39.24 -19.62
N LEU A 316 -6.77 39.46 -18.32
CA LEU A 316 -8.01 39.10 -17.64
C LEU A 316 -9.24 39.86 -18.17
N GLN A 317 -9.05 40.97 -18.88
CA GLN A 317 -10.10 41.75 -19.51
C GLN A 317 -10.32 41.33 -20.98
N GLY A 318 -9.61 40.31 -21.46
CA GLY A 318 -9.70 39.81 -22.84
C GLY A 318 -9.03 40.70 -23.88
N ARG A 319 -8.18 41.64 -23.47
CA ARG A 319 -7.40 42.47 -24.41
C ARG A 319 -6.21 41.67 -24.90
N VAL A 320 -6.00 41.66 -26.22
CA VAL A 320 -4.84 41.00 -26.83
C VAL A 320 -3.58 41.79 -26.50
N LEU A 321 -2.70 41.19 -25.70
CA LEU A 321 -1.40 41.74 -25.33
C LEU A 321 -0.34 41.41 -26.39
N ARG A 322 -0.39 40.20 -26.96
CA ARG A 322 0.55 39.77 -28.00
C ARG A 322 -0.13 38.87 -29.02
N PHE A 323 0.33 38.99 -30.25
CA PHE A 323 0.00 38.09 -31.35
C PHE A 323 1.27 37.33 -31.74
N LEU A 324 1.20 36.01 -31.72
CA LEU A 324 2.30 35.11 -32.02
C LEU A 324 1.87 34.24 -33.21
N PRO A 325 2.50 34.43 -34.39
CA PRO A 325 2.13 33.66 -35.57
C PRO A 325 2.43 32.17 -35.35
N GLY A 326 1.53 31.32 -35.84
CA GLY A 326 1.69 29.88 -35.76
C GLY A 326 2.91 29.37 -36.51
N THR A 327 3.49 28.27 -36.02
CA THR A 327 4.59 27.57 -36.69
C THR A 327 4.10 26.29 -37.37
N PRO A 328 4.75 25.83 -38.45
CA PRO A 328 4.44 24.56 -39.08
C PRO A 328 4.59 23.36 -38.13
N GLU A 329 5.43 23.46 -37.10
CA GLU A 329 5.62 22.41 -36.10
C GLU A 329 4.53 22.39 -35.02
N GLY A 330 3.58 23.36 -35.01
CA GLY A 330 2.57 23.45 -33.96
C GLY A 330 3.16 23.83 -32.60
N ARG A 331 4.24 24.62 -32.59
CA ARG A 331 4.96 25.02 -31.37
C ARG A 331 5.25 26.50 -31.38
N VAL A 332 4.75 27.22 -30.38
CA VAL A 332 4.94 28.66 -30.22
C VAL A 332 5.56 28.95 -28.87
N ARG A 333 6.67 29.69 -28.87
CA ARG A 333 7.34 30.14 -27.65
C ARG A 333 6.71 31.45 -27.16
N ILE A 334 6.39 31.49 -25.87
CA ILE A 334 5.86 32.65 -25.17
C ILE A 334 6.91 33.09 -24.15
N ALA A 335 7.63 34.17 -24.45
CA ALA A 335 8.57 34.77 -23.50
C ALA A 335 7.83 35.72 -22.55
N ARG A 336 8.28 35.86 -21.30
CA ARG A 336 7.76 36.83 -20.32
C ARG A 336 7.89 38.26 -20.84
N GLY A 337 9.11 38.67 -21.18
CA GLY A 337 9.41 40.05 -21.55
C GLY A 337 8.96 41.03 -20.46
N GLU A 338 8.13 42.01 -20.83
CA GLU A 338 7.63 43.05 -19.90
C GLU A 338 6.35 42.68 -19.14
N LEU A 339 5.86 41.44 -19.25
CA LEU A 339 4.64 41.01 -18.56
C LEU A 339 4.90 40.83 -17.05
N SER A 340 4.01 41.37 -16.23
CA SER A 340 4.02 41.18 -14.79
C SER A 340 3.61 39.76 -14.40
N GLY A 341 4.04 39.30 -13.22
CA GLY A 341 3.56 38.04 -12.64
C GLY A 341 2.02 38.08 -12.50
N GLY A 342 1.36 36.97 -12.78
CA GLY A 342 -0.09 36.88 -12.80
C GLY A 342 -0.65 35.89 -13.82
N THR A 343 -1.98 35.88 -13.94
CA THR A 343 -2.72 34.98 -14.83
C THR A 343 -3.05 35.67 -16.15
N TYR A 344 -2.81 34.96 -17.25
CA TYR A 344 -3.12 35.34 -18.63
C TYR A 344 -3.86 34.21 -19.34
N PHE A 345 -4.47 34.53 -20.47
CA PHE A 345 -5.11 33.53 -21.33
C PHE A 345 -4.42 33.47 -22.69
N TYR A 346 -4.31 32.29 -23.27
CA TYR A 346 -3.96 32.14 -24.68
C TYR A 346 -5.20 31.72 -25.47
N ARG A 347 -5.32 32.22 -26.69
CA ARG A 347 -6.36 31.82 -27.64
C ARG A 347 -5.71 31.34 -28.92
N LEU A 348 -5.97 30.09 -29.29
CA LEU A 348 -5.68 29.53 -30.60
C LEU A 348 -6.75 30.01 -31.58
N ALA A 349 -6.33 30.62 -32.68
CA ALA A 349 -7.21 31.16 -33.71
C ALA A 349 -6.83 30.61 -35.08
N GLY A 350 -7.82 30.06 -35.80
CA GLY A 350 -7.62 29.48 -37.13
C GLY A 350 -8.38 28.18 -37.29
N ALA A 351 -7.68 27.14 -37.78
CA ALA A 351 -8.22 25.78 -37.90
C ALA A 351 -8.52 25.12 -36.55
N LEU A 352 -7.78 25.49 -35.51
CA LEU A 352 -8.03 25.12 -34.13
C LEU A 352 -8.48 26.37 -33.36
N ARG A 353 -9.63 26.31 -32.70
CA ARG A 353 -10.18 27.39 -31.88
C ARG A 353 -10.33 26.92 -30.45
N LEU A 354 -9.45 27.39 -29.58
CA LEU A 354 -9.43 27.00 -28.19
C LEU A 354 -8.88 28.15 -27.35
N THR A 355 -9.36 28.28 -26.12
CA THR A 355 -8.80 29.22 -25.14
C THR A 355 -8.31 28.43 -23.94
N GLY A 356 -7.09 28.72 -23.49
CA GLY A 356 -6.52 28.14 -22.28
C GLY A 356 -5.83 29.19 -21.43
N ARG A 357 -5.30 28.76 -20.29
CA ARG A 357 -4.70 29.65 -19.28
C ARG A 357 -3.19 29.46 -19.20
N VAL A 358 -2.48 30.56 -19.00
CA VAL A 358 -1.04 30.56 -18.70
C VAL A 358 -0.74 31.48 -17.53
N VAL A 359 0.19 31.08 -16.67
CA VAL A 359 0.53 31.78 -15.43
C VAL A 359 2.02 32.17 -15.48
N ILE A 360 2.30 33.42 -15.14
CA ILE A 360 3.65 33.97 -15.01
C ILE A 360 3.96 34.16 -13.53
N GLU A 361 5.13 33.71 -13.08
CA GLU A 361 5.62 33.93 -11.70
C GLU A 361 6.06 35.38 -11.44
#